data_AF-A0AA88GQY7-F1
#
_entry.id   AF-A0AA88GQY7-F1
#
_cell.length_a   1.000
_cell.length_b   1.000
_cell.length_c   1.000
_cell.angle_alpha   90.00
_cell.angle_beta   90.00
_cell.angle_gamma   90.00
#
_symmetry.space_group_name_H-M   'P 1'
#
loop_
_entity.id
_entity.type
_entity.pdbx_description
1 polymer ?
#
loop_
_entity_poly.entity_id
_entity_poly.type
_entity_poly.pdbx_seq_one_letter_code
_entity_poly.pdbx_strand_id
1 'polypeptide(L)'
;MRALRISPSCIQHVDAKFRGDNTLVKKLFELRYHYISLCNTDLCIKQDREIVKLAIETDSYDYRYAHYTLRTDKELTMLAVSRNGSLLALADTSLRQDREIVMAAVRNDPLALEYASYDLKDDYEVVEMAIKRSAEALKHASKRLRSNRDLVLKAFKHGPDISYNAFSYICDSLKKDKEIVLNAVKNNGLSLQYAHSSLQCDREIVLAAVKQNGEALEFASEELRKDSEIIREAILQNGKALDYVCGKIDKPLIILAAKTHYQLAESIDRDLLNDDDIALEMLQCNSYDFRNMDKRIRYNRNYYLLPSRDNPIPFITPLPN
;
A
#
# COMPACT_ATOMS: atom_id res chain seq x y z
N MET A 1 -3.12 -36.80 -40.77
CA MET A 1 -3.38 -35.38 -40.45
C MET A 1 -4.87 -35.03 -40.44
N ARG A 2 -5.69 -35.63 -39.55
CA ARG A 2 -7.12 -35.29 -39.43
C ARG A 2 -7.57 -34.98 -37.98
N ALA A 3 -6.62 -34.87 -37.05
CA ALA A 3 -6.89 -34.81 -35.61
C ALA A 3 -6.77 -33.41 -34.98
N LEU A 4 -6.52 -32.33 -35.74
CA LEU A 4 -6.34 -30.98 -35.18
C LEU A 4 -7.41 -30.01 -35.68
N ARG A 5 -8.68 -30.41 -35.55
CA ARG A 5 -9.85 -29.51 -35.56
C ARG A 5 -10.35 -29.27 -34.13
N ILE A 6 -9.45 -29.28 -33.16
CA ILE A 6 -9.77 -29.16 -31.74
C ILE A 6 -8.99 -27.97 -31.20
N SER A 7 -9.67 -27.15 -30.40
CA SER A 7 -9.14 -25.97 -29.72
C SER A 7 -7.70 -26.20 -29.20
N PRO A 8 -6.78 -25.22 -29.31
CA PRO A 8 -5.40 -25.33 -28.83
C PRO A 8 -5.26 -25.69 -27.34
N SER A 9 -6.31 -25.45 -26.54
CA SER A 9 -6.42 -25.88 -25.14
C SER A 9 -6.43 -27.42 -24.96
N CYS A 10 -6.56 -28.19 -26.03
CA CYS A 10 -6.66 -29.64 -25.99
C CYS A 10 -5.31 -30.35 -25.96
N ILE A 11 -4.16 -29.66 -26.05
CA ILE A 11 -2.85 -30.35 -25.95
C ILE A 11 -2.67 -31.07 -24.60
N GLN A 12 -3.34 -30.60 -23.54
CA GLN A 12 -3.39 -31.29 -22.25
C GLN A 12 -4.22 -32.59 -22.27
N HIS A 13 -5.10 -32.73 -23.28
CA HIS A 13 -6.02 -33.85 -23.46
C HIS A 13 -5.65 -34.75 -24.64
N VAL A 14 -4.58 -34.46 -25.37
CA VAL A 14 -4.07 -35.36 -26.43
C VAL A 14 -3.14 -36.43 -25.84
N ASP A 15 -3.09 -37.55 -26.54
CA ASP A 15 -2.18 -38.67 -26.27
C ASP A 15 -0.74 -38.17 -26.03
N ALA A 16 -0.04 -38.77 -25.06
CA ALA A 16 1.33 -38.43 -24.67
C ALA A 16 2.29 -38.34 -25.87
N LYS A 17 2.11 -39.18 -26.90
CA LYS A 17 2.95 -39.16 -28.10
C LYS A 17 2.93 -37.81 -28.85
N PHE A 18 1.85 -37.03 -28.74
CA PHE A 18 1.75 -35.71 -29.37
C PHE A 18 2.29 -34.59 -28.47
N ARG A 19 2.37 -34.81 -27.15
CA ARG A 19 2.95 -33.87 -26.18
C ARG A 19 4.48 -33.88 -26.19
N GLY A 20 5.09 -34.95 -26.72
CA GLY A 20 6.53 -35.08 -26.96
C GLY A 20 6.97 -34.90 -28.42
N ASP A 21 6.06 -34.57 -29.35
CA ASP A 21 6.41 -34.33 -30.75
C ASP A 21 6.92 -32.89 -30.94
N ASN A 22 8.24 -32.73 -31.02
CA ASN A 22 8.89 -31.42 -31.20
C ASN A 22 8.38 -30.67 -32.44
N THR A 23 8.09 -31.37 -33.54
CA THR A 23 7.66 -30.72 -34.79
C THR A 23 6.27 -30.13 -34.64
N LEU A 24 5.36 -30.91 -34.04
CA LEU A 24 4.00 -30.47 -33.77
C LEU A 24 4.00 -29.31 -32.76
N VAL A 25 4.66 -29.47 -31.62
CA VAL A 25 4.67 -28.45 -30.55
C VAL A 25 5.32 -27.16 -31.03
N LYS A 26 6.45 -27.23 -31.76
CA LYS A 26 7.08 -26.04 -32.34
C LYS A 26 6.13 -25.27 -33.26
N LYS A 27 5.49 -25.97 -34.20
CA LYS A 27 4.53 -25.35 -35.13
C LYS A 27 3.36 -24.71 -34.41
N LEU A 28 2.92 -25.32 -33.31
CA LEU A 28 1.85 -24.78 -32.48
C LEU A 28 2.25 -23.46 -31.78
N PHE A 29 3.48 -23.34 -31.28
CA PHE A 29 3.99 -22.07 -30.74
C PHE A 29 4.25 -21.03 -31.84
N GLU A 30 4.74 -21.43 -33.03
CA GLU A 30 4.90 -20.52 -34.18
C GLU A 30 3.58 -19.88 -34.61
N LEU A 31 2.46 -20.59 -34.45
CA LEU A 31 1.11 -20.10 -34.72
C LEU A 31 0.55 -19.20 -33.59
N ARG A 32 1.33 -18.96 -32.52
CA ARG A 32 0.99 -18.09 -31.36
C ARG A 32 -0.35 -18.40 -30.71
N TYR A 33 -0.70 -19.68 -30.59
CA TYR A 33 -1.92 -20.06 -29.89
C TYR A 33 -1.78 -19.85 -28.38
N HIS A 34 -2.48 -18.86 -27.84
CA HIS A 34 -2.42 -18.43 -26.43
C HIS A 34 -2.80 -19.49 -25.37
N TYR A 35 -3.31 -20.66 -25.76
CA TYR A 35 -3.71 -21.73 -24.83
C TYR A 35 -2.68 -22.86 -24.71
N ILE A 36 -1.53 -22.73 -25.37
CA ILE A 36 -0.47 -23.72 -25.36
C ILE A 36 0.61 -23.22 -24.40
N SER A 37 0.82 -23.99 -23.34
CA SER A 37 1.84 -23.73 -22.33
C SER A 37 2.74 -24.93 -22.20
N LEU A 38 4.01 -24.68 -21.91
CA LEU A 38 5.00 -25.71 -21.63
C LEU A 38 4.59 -26.60 -20.45
N CYS A 39 3.72 -26.15 -19.54
CA CYS A 39 3.28 -26.95 -18.39
C CYS A 39 2.76 -28.34 -18.79
N ASN A 40 2.06 -28.41 -19.93
CA ASN A 40 1.40 -29.60 -20.45
C ASN A 40 2.24 -30.39 -21.47
N THR A 41 3.55 -30.10 -21.57
CA THR A 41 4.47 -30.76 -22.52
C THR A 41 5.46 -31.69 -21.83
N ASP A 42 6.03 -32.63 -22.60
CA ASP A 42 7.02 -33.58 -22.10
C ASP A 42 8.37 -32.92 -21.80
N LEU A 43 9.21 -33.61 -21.02
CA LEU A 43 10.51 -33.08 -20.59
C LEU A 43 11.45 -32.74 -21.76
N CYS A 44 11.42 -33.54 -22.83
CA CYS A 44 12.22 -33.29 -24.04
C CYS A 44 11.89 -31.94 -24.69
N ILE A 45 10.61 -31.54 -24.69
CA ILE A 45 10.16 -30.25 -25.20
C ILE A 45 10.67 -29.11 -24.32
N LYS A 46 10.62 -29.28 -23.00
CA LYS A 46 11.11 -28.30 -22.02
C LYS A 46 12.63 -28.10 -22.07
N GLN A 47 13.36 -29.01 -22.72
CA GLN A 47 14.80 -28.94 -22.97
C GLN A 47 15.15 -28.36 -24.34
N ASP A 48 14.18 -28.27 -25.26
CA ASP A 48 14.39 -27.70 -26.59
C ASP A 48 14.41 -26.18 -26.51
N ARG A 49 15.60 -25.60 -26.70
CA ARG A 49 15.85 -24.16 -26.57
C ARG A 49 14.94 -23.32 -27.47
N GLU A 50 14.71 -23.75 -28.71
CA GLU A 50 13.95 -22.96 -29.68
C GLU A 50 12.45 -22.99 -29.35
N ILE A 51 11.93 -24.15 -28.92
CA ILE A 51 10.55 -24.24 -28.46
C ILE A 51 10.35 -23.40 -27.20
N VAL A 52 11.26 -23.49 -26.23
CA VAL A 52 11.21 -22.70 -25.00
C VAL A 52 11.27 -21.20 -25.31
N LYS A 53 12.10 -20.77 -26.26
CA LYS A 53 12.14 -19.37 -26.70
C LYS A 53 10.78 -18.92 -27.23
N LEU A 54 10.19 -19.66 -28.16
CA LEU A 54 8.88 -19.33 -28.75
C LEU A 54 7.76 -19.31 -27.69
N ALA A 55 7.84 -20.21 -26.71
CA ALA A 55 6.92 -20.24 -25.57
C ALA A 55 7.02 -18.95 -24.75
N ILE A 56 8.23 -18.55 -24.35
CA ILE A 56 8.48 -17.29 -23.61
C ILE A 56 8.07 -16.06 -24.44
N GLU A 57 8.25 -16.10 -25.76
CA GLU A 57 7.82 -15.02 -26.65
C GLU A 57 6.30 -14.85 -26.68
N THR A 58 5.56 -15.95 -26.49
CA THR A 58 4.09 -16.00 -26.45
C THR A 58 3.57 -15.65 -25.06
N ASP A 59 4.11 -16.28 -24.03
CA ASP A 59 3.85 -16.01 -22.61
C ASP A 59 5.12 -16.16 -21.79
N SER A 60 5.58 -15.05 -21.19
CA SER A 60 6.78 -15.06 -20.34
C SER A 60 6.72 -16.05 -19.17
N TYR A 61 5.53 -16.39 -18.66
CA TYR A 61 5.38 -17.35 -17.56
C TYR A 61 5.86 -18.76 -17.91
N ASP A 62 5.91 -19.11 -19.21
CA ASP A 62 6.40 -20.43 -19.64
C ASP A 62 7.89 -20.65 -19.32
N TYR A 63 8.65 -19.59 -19.04
CA TYR A 63 10.01 -19.70 -18.52
C TYR A 63 10.08 -20.56 -17.23
N ARG A 64 9.00 -20.60 -16.43
CA ARG A 64 8.91 -21.45 -15.23
C ARG A 64 8.99 -22.94 -15.53
N TYR A 65 8.60 -23.35 -16.72
CA TYR A 65 8.60 -24.75 -17.13
C TYR A 65 9.81 -25.13 -17.96
N ALA A 66 10.63 -24.15 -18.37
CA ALA A 66 11.92 -24.42 -19.01
C ALA A 66 12.78 -25.31 -18.10
N HIS A 67 13.46 -26.27 -18.72
CA HIS A 67 14.41 -27.13 -18.03
C HIS A 67 15.52 -26.29 -17.36
N TYR A 68 16.04 -26.73 -16.22
CA TYR A 68 16.98 -25.93 -15.42
C TYR A 68 18.26 -25.56 -16.21
N THR A 69 18.71 -26.41 -17.14
CA THR A 69 19.84 -26.13 -18.04
C THR A 69 19.60 -25.00 -19.02
N LEU A 70 18.34 -24.61 -19.26
CA LEU A 70 17.98 -23.45 -20.08
C LEU A 70 17.79 -22.19 -19.24
N ARG A 71 17.71 -22.31 -17.91
CA ARG A 71 17.65 -21.15 -16.99
C ARG A 71 19.03 -20.55 -16.69
N THR A 72 20.08 -21.17 -17.24
CA THR A 72 21.44 -20.62 -17.33
C THR A 72 21.67 -19.89 -18.67
N ASP A 73 20.72 -19.95 -19.61
CA ASP A 73 20.84 -19.25 -20.90
C ASP A 73 20.48 -17.77 -20.72
N LYS A 74 21.50 -16.91 -20.86
CA LYS A 74 21.36 -15.46 -20.70
C LYS A 74 20.32 -14.85 -21.65
N GLU A 75 20.20 -15.31 -22.89
CA GLU A 75 19.25 -14.75 -23.86
C GLU A 75 17.81 -15.08 -23.48
N LEU A 76 17.55 -16.34 -23.10
CA LEU A 76 16.21 -16.76 -22.67
C LEU A 76 15.79 -16.07 -21.36
N THR A 77 16.72 -15.96 -20.40
CA THR A 77 16.47 -15.23 -19.16
C THR A 77 16.19 -13.76 -19.43
N MET A 78 17.00 -13.10 -20.27
CA MET A 78 16.79 -11.69 -20.63
C MET A 78 15.42 -11.48 -21.27
N LEU A 79 15.04 -12.34 -22.22
CA LEU A 79 13.72 -12.30 -22.85
C LEU A 79 12.58 -12.43 -21.83
N ALA A 80 12.70 -13.36 -20.87
CA ALA A 80 11.70 -13.57 -19.84
C ALA A 80 11.59 -12.35 -18.89
N VAL A 81 12.70 -11.89 -18.32
CA VAL A 81 12.68 -10.81 -17.31
C VAL A 81 12.36 -9.44 -17.91
N SER A 82 12.63 -9.23 -19.20
CA SER A 82 12.26 -8.01 -19.93
C SER A 82 10.74 -7.81 -20.08
N ARG A 83 9.96 -8.87 -19.83
CA ARG A 83 8.48 -8.83 -19.84
C ARG A 83 7.90 -8.97 -18.44
N ASN A 84 8.53 -9.80 -17.60
CA ASN A 84 8.10 -10.03 -16.23
C ASN A 84 9.31 -10.19 -15.30
N GLY A 85 9.64 -9.13 -14.56
CA GLY A 85 10.84 -9.10 -13.71
C GLY A 85 10.84 -10.13 -12.58
N SER A 86 9.68 -10.54 -12.08
CA SER A 86 9.56 -11.56 -11.02
C SER A 86 10.15 -12.93 -11.42
N LEU A 87 10.28 -13.19 -12.73
CA LEU A 87 10.89 -14.42 -13.26
C LEU A 87 12.40 -14.51 -12.98
N LEU A 88 13.04 -13.42 -12.55
CA LEU A 88 14.43 -13.43 -12.08
C LEU A 88 14.63 -14.45 -10.94
N ALA A 89 13.59 -14.72 -10.12
CA ALA A 89 13.60 -15.75 -9.07
C ALA A 89 13.99 -17.15 -9.58
N LEU A 90 13.67 -17.45 -10.84
CA LEU A 90 13.86 -18.76 -11.46
C LEU A 90 15.19 -18.87 -12.22
N ALA A 91 15.87 -17.75 -12.45
CA ALA A 91 17.14 -17.71 -13.15
C ALA A 91 18.26 -18.34 -12.30
N ASP A 92 19.25 -18.90 -12.99
CA ASP A 92 20.44 -19.40 -12.35
C ASP A 92 21.15 -18.33 -11.50
N THR A 93 21.87 -18.75 -10.46
CA THR A 93 22.57 -17.83 -9.55
C THR A 93 23.57 -16.94 -10.28
N SER A 94 24.25 -17.46 -11.32
CA SER A 94 25.18 -16.68 -12.14
C SER A 94 24.47 -15.52 -12.86
N LEU A 95 23.25 -15.75 -13.35
CA LEU A 95 22.45 -14.73 -14.04
C LEU A 95 21.79 -13.74 -13.07
N ARG A 96 21.53 -14.14 -11.83
CA ARG A 96 21.09 -13.25 -10.75
C ARG A 96 22.21 -12.33 -10.23
N GLN A 97 23.45 -12.58 -10.64
CA GLN A 97 24.62 -11.72 -10.43
C GLN A 97 24.92 -10.86 -11.67
N ASP A 98 24.30 -11.16 -12.82
CA ASP A 98 24.48 -10.37 -14.03
C ASP A 98 23.70 -9.06 -13.91
N ARG A 99 24.45 -7.96 -13.82
CA ARG A 99 23.90 -6.62 -13.64
C ARG A 99 22.91 -6.24 -14.74
N GLU A 100 23.14 -6.63 -15.98
CA GLU A 100 22.29 -6.29 -17.12
C GLU A 100 20.91 -6.96 -16.99
N ILE A 101 20.89 -8.25 -16.65
CA ILE A 101 19.66 -9.02 -16.46
C ILE A 101 18.88 -8.48 -15.26
N VAL A 102 19.55 -8.23 -14.15
CA VAL A 102 18.90 -7.68 -12.94
C VAL A 102 18.33 -6.30 -13.22
N MET A 103 19.05 -5.44 -13.94
CA MET A 103 18.55 -4.12 -14.32
C MET A 103 17.31 -4.23 -15.22
N ALA A 104 17.30 -5.15 -16.20
CA ALA A 104 16.13 -5.39 -17.03
C ALA A 104 14.92 -5.88 -16.23
N ALA A 105 15.14 -6.78 -15.26
CA ALA A 105 14.10 -7.28 -14.37
C ALA A 105 13.51 -6.15 -13.49
N VAL A 106 14.38 -5.41 -12.78
CA VAL A 106 14.01 -4.30 -11.88
C VAL A 106 13.28 -3.19 -12.62
N ARG A 107 13.66 -2.94 -13.89
CA ARG A 107 13.01 -1.92 -14.72
C ARG A 107 11.53 -2.19 -14.95
N ASN A 108 11.11 -3.45 -15.02
CA ASN A 108 9.71 -3.84 -15.17
C ASN A 108 9.02 -4.09 -13.83
N ASP A 109 9.69 -4.78 -12.92
CA ASP A 109 9.21 -5.11 -11.58
C ASP A 109 10.26 -4.71 -10.53
N PRO A 110 10.07 -3.59 -9.81
CA PRO A 110 11.06 -3.11 -8.83
C PRO A 110 11.34 -4.11 -7.69
N LEU A 111 10.38 -4.99 -7.38
CA LEU A 111 10.52 -5.99 -6.34
C LEU A 111 11.39 -7.17 -6.78
N ALA A 112 11.69 -7.30 -8.07
CA ALA A 112 12.66 -8.28 -8.58
C ALA A 112 14.06 -8.11 -7.96
N LEU A 113 14.36 -6.94 -7.37
CA LEU A 113 15.56 -6.71 -6.57
C LEU A 113 15.73 -7.73 -5.44
N GLU A 114 14.65 -8.34 -4.94
CA GLU A 114 14.68 -9.44 -3.96
C GLU A 114 15.54 -10.61 -4.43
N TYR A 115 15.53 -10.90 -5.72
CA TYR A 115 16.20 -12.07 -6.29
C TYR A 115 17.64 -11.79 -6.72
N ALA A 116 18.05 -10.52 -6.78
CA ALA A 116 19.40 -10.14 -7.12
C ALA A 116 20.43 -10.64 -6.09
N SER A 117 21.69 -10.73 -6.52
CA SER A 117 22.82 -11.04 -5.65
C SER A 117 23.00 -9.99 -4.55
N TYR A 118 23.74 -10.35 -3.49
CA TYR A 118 24.05 -9.41 -2.41
C TYR A 118 24.79 -8.17 -2.91
N ASP A 119 25.72 -8.34 -3.87
CA ASP A 119 26.49 -7.23 -4.44
C ASP A 119 25.59 -6.27 -5.22
N LEU A 120 24.61 -6.78 -5.98
CA LEU A 120 23.67 -5.94 -6.75
C LEU A 120 22.58 -5.31 -5.88
N LYS A 121 22.22 -5.93 -4.76
CA LYS A 121 21.39 -5.29 -3.71
C LYS A 121 22.13 -4.17 -2.97
N ASP A 122 23.44 -4.11 -3.15
CA ASP A 122 24.35 -3.13 -2.56
C ASP A 122 24.92 -2.15 -3.61
N ASP A 123 24.55 -2.34 -4.89
CA ASP A 123 24.83 -1.43 -6.01
C ASP A 123 23.85 -0.25 -5.96
N TYR A 124 24.41 0.95 -5.84
CA TYR A 124 23.63 2.19 -5.70
C TYR A 124 22.71 2.43 -6.90
N GLU A 125 23.19 2.23 -8.13
CA GLU A 125 22.43 2.55 -9.34
C GLU A 125 21.28 1.56 -9.56
N VAL A 126 21.53 0.27 -9.31
CA VAL A 126 20.50 -0.78 -9.43
C VAL A 126 19.37 -0.51 -8.44
N VAL A 127 19.72 -0.21 -7.19
CA VAL A 127 18.75 0.08 -6.14
C VAL A 127 18.05 1.42 -6.39
N GLU A 128 18.77 2.47 -6.82
CA GLU A 128 18.17 3.75 -7.17
C GLU A 128 17.11 3.60 -8.27
N MET A 129 17.38 2.76 -9.27
CA MET A 129 16.41 2.48 -10.33
C MET A 129 15.14 1.81 -9.78
N ALA A 130 15.28 0.87 -8.84
CA ALA A 130 14.15 0.19 -8.21
C ALA A 130 13.28 1.19 -7.41
N ILE A 131 13.90 1.97 -6.53
CA ILE A 131 13.18 2.88 -5.62
C ILE A 131 12.46 4.02 -6.33
N LYS A 132 12.95 4.46 -7.50
CA LYS A 132 12.31 5.50 -8.30
C LYS A 132 10.92 5.10 -8.77
N ARG A 133 10.66 3.79 -8.90
CA ARG A 133 9.37 3.24 -9.30
C ARG A 133 8.56 2.73 -8.12
N SER A 134 9.21 2.13 -7.11
CA SER A 134 8.56 1.67 -5.89
C SER A 134 9.48 1.81 -4.69
N ALA A 135 9.09 2.67 -3.73
CA ALA A 135 9.83 2.85 -2.49
C ALA A 135 9.93 1.55 -1.67
N GLU A 136 9.01 0.60 -1.85
CA GLU A 136 9.03 -0.70 -1.19
C GLU A 136 10.26 -1.54 -1.56
N ALA A 137 10.84 -1.35 -2.75
CA ALA A 137 12.07 -2.03 -3.17
C ALA A 137 13.25 -1.78 -2.21
N LEU A 138 13.20 -0.68 -1.43
CA LEU A 138 14.20 -0.36 -0.42
C LEU A 138 14.36 -1.50 0.61
N LYS A 139 13.32 -2.30 0.89
CA LYS A 139 13.39 -3.44 1.83
C LYS A 139 14.41 -4.51 1.44
N HIS A 140 14.68 -4.64 0.14
CA HIS A 140 15.63 -5.61 -0.41
C HIS A 140 17.04 -5.07 -0.56
N ALA A 141 17.23 -3.75 -0.42
CA ALA A 141 18.54 -3.13 -0.48
C ALA A 141 19.40 -3.53 0.73
N SER A 142 20.71 -3.45 0.55
CA SER A 142 21.67 -3.71 1.62
C SER A 142 21.43 -2.78 2.82
N LYS A 143 21.87 -3.21 4.01
CA LYS A 143 21.78 -2.37 5.22
C LYS A 143 22.51 -1.02 5.05
N ARG A 144 23.61 -1.02 4.29
CA ARG A 144 24.37 0.20 3.96
C ARG A 144 23.52 1.16 3.17
N LEU A 145 22.88 0.71 2.09
CA LEU A 145 22.04 1.55 1.24
C LEU A 145 20.73 1.97 1.91
N ARG A 146 20.13 1.11 2.76
CA ARG A 146 18.98 1.50 3.60
C ARG A 146 19.33 2.57 4.65
N SER A 147 20.61 2.77 4.93
CA SER A 147 21.13 3.83 5.79
C SER A 147 21.67 5.03 5.00
N ASN A 148 21.59 5.01 3.67
CA ASN A 148 22.04 6.10 2.83
C ASN A 148 20.95 7.18 2.77
N ARG A 149 21.25 8.35 3.36
CA ARG A 149 20.33 9.48 3.45
C ARG A 149 19.76 9.92 2.09
N ASP A 150 20.62 10.09 1.09
CA ASP A 150 20.21 10.63 -0.22
C ASP A 150 19.31 9.65 -0.98
N LEU A 151 19.64 8.36 -0.92
CA LEU A 151 18.85 7.30 -1.52
C LEU A 151 17.45 7.24 -0.86
N VAL A 152 17.40 7.31 0.46
CA VAL A 152 16.16 7.33 1.23
C VAL A 152 15.32 8.56 0.91
N LEU A 153 15.92 9.75 0.82
CA LEU A 153 15.22 10.96 0.40
C LEU A 153 14.65 10.86 -1.01
N LYS A 154 15.38 10.25 -1.96
CA LYS A 154 14.87 9.99 -3.31
C LYS A 154 13.66 9.05 -3.29
N ALA A 155 13.68 8.01 -2.46
CA ALA A 155 12.55 7.10 -2.30
C ALA A 155 11.29 7.82 -1.80
N PHE A 156 11.42 8.73 -0.83
CA PHE A 156 10.30 9.52 -0.30
C PHE A 156 9.82 10.66 -1.21
N LYS A 157 10.63 11.10 -2.19
CA LYS A 157 10.24 12.17 -3.15
C LYS A 157 9.55 11.63 -4.40
N HIS A 158 9.94 10.44 -4.87
CA HIS A 158 9.56 9.95 -6.20
C HIS A 158 8.66 8.72 -6.20
N GLY A 159 8.41 8.09 -5.05
CA GLY A 159 7.51 6.94 -4.96
C GLY A 159 6.06 7.36 -5.21
N PRO A 160 5.37 6.85 -6.26
CA PRO A 160 3.93 7.08 -6.45
C PRO A 160 3.07 6.42 -5.36
N ASP A 161 3.70 5.57 -4.55
CA ASP A 161 3.07 4.72 -3.55
C ASP A 161 4.04 4.58 -2.37
N ILE A 162 4.08 5.58 -1.47
CA ILE A 162 4.83 5.43 -0.22
C ILE A 162 3.93 4.61 0.69
N SER A 163 3.96 3.29 0.48
CA SER A 163 3.34 2.35 1.39
C SER A 163 3.90 2.62 2.80
N TYR A 164 3.02 2.45 3.80
CA TYR A 164 3.25 2.63 5.23
C TYR A 164 4.57 2.01 5.76
N ASN A 165 5.26 1.19 4.97
CA ASN A 165 6.36 0.35 5.37
C ASN A 165 7.76 0.91 5.07
N ALA A 166 7.95 1.96 4.26
CA ALA A 166 9.32 2.44 3.93
C ALA A 166 10.15 2.82 5.17
N PHE A 167 9.50 3.39 6.21
CA PHE A 167 10.12 3.71 7.51
C PHE A 167 10.56 2.48 8.30
N SER A 168 9.91 1.33 8.11
CA SER A 168 10.28 0.10 8.81
C SER A 168 11.65 -0.43 8.37
N TYR A 169 12.14 -0.01 7.20
CA TYR A 169 13.37 -0.53 6.60
C TYR A 169 14.60 0.36 6.82
N ILE A 170 14.42 1.64 7.15
CA ILE A 170 15.53 2.58 7.38
C ILE A 170 16.09 2.48 8.79
N CYS A 171 17.35 2.88 8.97
CA CYS A 171 18.00 2.88 10.28
C CYS A 171 17.50 4.02 11.18
N ASP A 172 17.64 3.84 12.50
CA ASP A 172 17.09 4.77 13.49
C ASP A 172 17.73 6.17 13.44
N SER A 173 18.96 6.29 12.93
CA SER A 173 19.58 7.61 12.71
C SER A 173 18.83 8.42 11.65
N LEU A 174 18.29 7.79 10.60
CA LEU A 174 17.51 8.48 9.57
C LEU A 174 16.08 8.81 10.05
N LYS A 175 15.54 8.06 11.01
CA LYS A 175 14.26 8.40 11.68
C LYS A 175 14.35 9.65 12.55
N LYS A 176 15.57 10.14 12.82
CA LYS A 176 15.86 11.42 13.48
C LYS A 176 16.10 12.56 12.50
N ASP A 177 16.14 12.27 11.19
CA ASP A 177 16.35 13.29 10.17
C ASP A 177 15.04 14.04 9.90
N LYS A 178 15.03 15.32 10.24
CA LYS A 178 13.87 16.19 10.11
C LYS A 178 13.35 16.28 8.68
N GLU A 179 14.22 16.32 7.66
CA GLU A 179 13.81 16.43 6.26
C GLU A 179 13.15 15.13 5.77
N ILE A 180 13.71 13.98 6.15
CA ILE A 180 13.15 12.66 5.81
C ILE A 180 11.76 12.52 6.44
N VAL A 181 11.64 12.79 7.75
CA VAL A 181 10.36 12.69 8.46
C VAL A 181 9.34 13.68 7.92
N LEU A 182 9.74 14.92 7.63
CA LEU A 182 8.82 15.92 7.09
C LEU A 182 8.27 15.54 5.72
N ASN A 183 9.11 15.01 4.82
CA ASN A 183 8.63 14.51 3.52
C ASN A 183 7.70 13.31 3.68
N ALA A 184 7.96 12.46 4.65
CA ALA A 184 7.12 11.30 4.93
C ALA A 184 5.71 11.66 5.40
N VAL A 185 5.62 12.52 6.42
CA VAL A 185 4.32 12.91 7.00
C VAL A 185 3.47 13.70 6.02
N LYS A 186 4.10 14.45 5.11
CA LYS A 186 3.39 15.15 4.02
C LYS A 186 2.72 14.20 3.03
N ASN A 187 3.29 13.02 2.80
CA ASN A 187 2.69 12.00 1.96
C ASN A 187 1.67 11.14 2.72
N ASN A 188 1.98 10.81 3.98
CA ASN A 188 1.14 9.99 4.85
C ASN A 188 1.33 10.41 6.32
N GLY A 189 0.33 11.07 6.90
CA GLY A 189 0.41 11.65 8.25
C GLY A 189 0.70 10.61 9.34
N LEU A 190 0.23 9.37 9.17
CA LEU A 190 0.47 8.27 10.12
C LEU A 190 1.94 7.83 10.17
N SER A 191 2.79 8.29 9.24
CA SER A 191 4.24 8.04 9.28
C SER A 191 4.91 8.63 10.53
N LEU A 192 4.25 9.57 11.23
CA LEU A 192 4.70 10.14 12.49
C LEU A 192 4.98 9.06 13.56
N GLN A 193 4.26 7.93 13.53
CA GLN A 193 4.46 6.81 14.46
C GLN A 193 5.88 6.22 14.42
N TYR A 194 6.58 6.38 13.28
CA TYR A 194 7.93 5.85 13.09
C TYR A 194 9.02 6.90 13.31
N ALA A 195 8.65 8.17 13.46
CA ALA A 195 9.61 9.23 13.76
C ALA A 195 10.22 9.00 15.15
N HIS A 196 11.46 9.46 15.35
CA HIS A 196 12.03 9.47 16.69
C HIS A 196 11.20 10.37 17.62
N SER A 197 11.14 10.05 18.92
CA SER A 197 10.35 10.79 19.91
C SER A 197 10.65 12.30 19.92
N SER A 198 11.91 12.70 19.72
CA SER A 198 12.28 14.12 19.60
C SER A 198 11.59 14.85 18.45
N LEU A 199 11.24 14.14 17.37
CA LEU A 199 10.52 14.68 16.21
C LEU A 199 9.00 14.55 16.35
N GLN A 200 8.51 13.63 17.20
CA GLN A 200 7.11 13.59 17.65
C GLN A 200 6.77 14.76 18.59
N CYS A 201 7.79 15.42 19.14
CA CYS A 201 7.68 16.70 19.84
C CYS A 201 7.95 17.91 18.94
N ASP A 202 8.33 17.72 17.67
CA ASP A 202 8.59 18.84 16.76
C ASP A 202 7.26 19.36 16.20
N ARG A 203 6.91 20.58 16.62
CA ARG A 203 5.65 21.24 16.28
C ARG A 203 5.40 21.31 14.77
N GLU A 204 6.43 21.59 13.97
CA GLU A 204 6.31 21.73 12.52
C GLU A 204 5.96 20.40 11.86
N ILE A 205 6.63 19.32 12.29
CA ILE A 205 6.40 17.97 11.78
C ILE A 205 5.01 17.48 12.18
N VAL A 206 4.62 17.64 13.45
CA VAL A 206 3.30 17.21 13.94
C VAL A 206 2.20 17.99 13.22
N LEU A 207 2.35 19.30 13.05
CA LEU A 207 1.37 20.10 12.32
C LEU A 207 1.22 19.66 10.86
N ALA A 208 2.33 19.32 10.19
CA ALA A 208 2.28 18.77 8.84
C ALA A 208 1.59 17.40 8.80
N ALA A 209 1.83 16.54 9.80
CA ALA A 209 1.21 15.23 9.91
C ALA A 209 -0.30 15.31 10.12
N VAL A 210 -0.77 16.13 11.06
CA VAL A 210 -2.21 16.24 11.38
C VAL A 210 -3.01 16.89 10.24
N LYS A 211 -2.39 17.83 9.50
CA LYS A 211 -3.01 18.41 8.30
C LYS A 211 -3.19 17.39 7.19
N GLN A 212 -2.33 16.38 7.12
CA GLN A 212 -2.47 15.27 6.18
C GLN A 212 -3.51 14.26 6.70
N ASN A 213 -3.39 13.84 7.96
CA ASN A 213 -4.29 12.90 8.64
C ASN A 213 -4.42 13.25 10.13
N GLY A 214 -5.63 13.59 10.57
CA GLY A 214 -5.94 14.02 11.94
C GLY A 214 -5.67 12.95 12.99
N GLU A 215 -5.78 11.66 12.64
CA GLU A 215 -5.43 10.56 13.55
C GLU A 215 -3.92 10.50 13.85
N ALA A 216 -3.07 11.20 13.08
CA ALA A 216 -1.65 11.33 13.40
C ALA A 216 -1.40 11.99 14.77
N LEU A 217 -2.38 12.71 15.32
CA LEU A 217 -2.32 13.28 16.66
C LEU A 217 -2.03 12.22 17.75
N GLU A 218 -2.44 10.97 17.53
CA GLU A 218 -2.16 9.83 18.42
C GLU A 218 -0.66 9.71 18.77
N PHE A 219 0.19 9.94 17.76
CA PHE A 219 1.64 9.74 17.84
C PHE A 219 2.41 11.01 18.21
N ALA A 220 1.72 12.13 18.42
CA ALA A 220 2.35 13.35 18.90
C ALA A 220 2.66 13.23 20.41
N SER A 221 3.66 13.99 20.86
CA SER A 221 3.94 14.12 22.30
C SER A 221 2.75 14.65 23.09
N GLU A 222 2.62 14.28 24.36
CA GLU A 222 1.51 14.73 25.21
C GLU A 222 1.38 16.26 25.30
N GLU A 223 2.49 16.99 25.20
CA GLU A 223 2.52 18.45 25.18
C GLU A 223 1.84 19.00 23.93
N LEU A 224 2.13 18.42 22.75
CA LEU A 224 1.50 18.84 21.50
C LEU A 224 0.05 18.33 21.37
N ARG A 225 -0.31 17.25 22.05
CA ARG A 225 -1.72 16.81 22.21
C ARG A 225 -2.55 17.72 23.12
N LYS A 226 -1.93 18.77 23.72
CA LYS A 226 -2.59 19.87 24.46
C LYS A 226 -2.56 21.19 23.69
N ASP A 227 -1.81 21.28 22.59
CA ASP A 227 -1.70 22.51 21.79
C ASP A 227 -3.01 22.77 21.04
N SER A 228 -3.67 23.88 21.38
CA SER A 228 -5.00 24.20 20.87
C SER A 228 -5.05 24.35 19.35
N GLU A 229 -3.97 24.81 18.70
CA GLU A 229 -3.92 24.92 17.25
C GLU A 229 -3.81 23.54 16.61
N ILE A 230 -2.88 22.70 17.08
CA ILE A 230 -2.68 21.34 16.55
C ILE A 230 -3.95 20.50 16.71
N ILE A 231 -4.56 20.51 17.90
CA ILE A 231 -5.80 19.77 18.18
C ILE A 231 -6.90 20.21 17.20
N ARG A 232 -7.07 21.52 17.02
CA ARG A 232 -8.12 22.05 16.16
C ARG A 232 -7.91 21.64 14.70
N GLU A 233 -6.68 21.70 14.20
CA GLU A 233 -6.35 21.25 12.83
C GLU A 233 -6.57 19.74 12.68
N ALA A 234 -6.21 18.94 13.68
CA ALA A 234 -6.43 17.49 13.67
C ALA A 234 -7.92 17.13 13.61
N ILE A 235 -8.75 17.78 14.45
CA ILE A 235 -10.21 17.56 14.47
C ILE A 235 -10.85 18.02 13.16
N LEU A 236 -10.43 19.17 12.61
CA LEU A 236 -10.90 19.65 11.31
C LEU A 236 -10.64 18.64 10.19
N GLN A 237 -9.51 17.93 10.25
CA GLN A 237 -9.18 16.88 9.29
C GLN A 237 -10.03 15.63 9.53
N ASN A 238 -10.14 15.16 10.76
CA ASN A 238 -10.94 14.01 11.16
C ASN A 238 -11.33 14.14 12.64
N GLY A 239 -12.64 14.22 12.92
CA GLY A 239 -13.12 14.42 14.29
C GLY A 239 -12.79 13.29 15.26
N LYS A 240 -12.40 12.11 14.76
CA LYS A 240 -11.83 11.03 15.57
C LYS A 240 -10.52 11.42 16.27
N ALA A 241 -9.84 12.46 15.79
CA ALA A 241 -8.69 13.03 16.47
C ALA A 241 -8.99 13.46 17.93
N LEU A 242 -10.27 13.73 18.27
CA LEU A 242 -10.70 14.09 19.61
C LEU A 242 -10.29 13.04 20.66
N ASP A 243 -10.26 11.76 20.29
CA ASP A 243 -9.88 10.64 21.18
C ASP A 243 -8.43 10.69 21.65
N TYR A 244 -7.58 11.40 20.91
CA TYR A 244 -6.15 11.50 21.19
C TYR A 244 -5.78 12.79 21.92
N VAL A 245 -6.73 13.69 22.14
CA VAL A 245 -6.49 14.94 22.86
C VAL A 245 -6.11 14.64 24.31
N CYS A 246 -5.07 15.31 24.78
CA CYS A 246 -4.70 15.30 26.19
C CYS A 246 -5.24 16.52 26.90
N GLY A 247 -5.80 16.31 28.09
CA GLY A 247 -6.26 17.39 28.95
C GLY A 247 -7.76 17.65 28.80
N LYS A 248 -8.17 18.88 29.11
CA LYS A 248 -9.58 19.24 29.16
C LYS A 248 -10.15 19.34 27.75
N ILE A 249 -11.20 18.58 27.49
CA ILE A 249 -11.99 18.69 26.26
C ILE A 249 -13.06 19.75 26.50
N ASP A 250 -13.02 20.80 25.70
CA ASP A 250 -13.94 21.92 25.82
C ASP A 250 -15.11 21.79 24.82
N LYS A 251 -16.24 22.42 25.15
CA LYS A 251 -17.44 22.49 24.31
C LYS A 251 -17.18 22.86 22.84
N PRO A 252 -16.33 23.86 22.49
CA PRO A 252 -16.04 24.17 21.09
C PRO A 252 -15.38 23.04 20.32
N LEU A 253 -14.53 22.23 20.96
CA LEU A 253 -13.85 21.09 20.31
C LEU A 253 -14.83 19.95 20.03
N ILE A 254 -15.79 19.70 20.92
CA ILE A 254 -16.84 18.70 20.73
C ILE A 254 -17.75 19.09 19.55
N ILE A 255 -18.19 20.35 19.53
CA ILE A 255 -19.01 20.88 18.42
C ILE A 255 -18.24 20.78 17.09
N LEU A 256 -16.94 21.10 17.11
CA LEU A 256 -16.09 20.98 15.93
C LEU A 256 -15.98 19.53 15.44
N ALA A 257 -15.74 18.57 16.35
CA ALA A 257 -15.66 17.16 16.01
C ALA A 257 -16.98 16.63 15.44
N ALA A 258 -18.11 16.97 16.07
CA ALA A 258 -19.45 16.58 15.60
C ALA A 258 -19.74 17.04 14.16
N LYS A 259 -19.19 18.18 13.74
CA LYS A 259 -19.33 18.71 12.36
C LYS A 259 -18.54 17.94 11.31
N THR A 260 -17.55 17.15 11.71
CA THR A 260 -16.64 16.42 10.81
C THR A 260 -17.03 14.95 10.61
N HIS A 261 -18.32 14.62 10.78
CA HIS A 261 -18.87 13.25 10.66
C HIS A 261 -18.26 12.22 11.64
N TYR A 262 -17.85 12.69 12.83
CA TYR A 262 -17.31 11.85 13.88
C TYR A 262 -18.39 11.11 14.65
N GLN A 263 -18.25 9.79 14.81
CA GLN A 263 -18.97 9.03 15.83
C GLN A 263 -18.38 9.35 17.21
N LEU A 264 -19.11 10.12 18.02
CA LEU A 264 -18.61 10.54 19.34
C LEU A 264 -18.21 9.34 20.19
N ALA A 265 -16.95 9.32 20.61
CA ALA A 265 -16.43 8.26 21.46
C ALA A 265 -17.04 8.29 22.85
N GLU A 266 -17.01 7.12 23.49
CA GLU A 266 -17.43 6.90 24.87
C GLU A 266 -16.59 7.67 25.91
N SER A 267 -15.49 8.30 25.47
CA SER A 267 -14.48 8.99 26.31
C SER A 267 -14.88 10.40 26.75
N ILE A 268 -15.98 10.95 26.25
CA ILE A 268 -16.40 12.33 26.52
C ILE A 268 -17.05 12.44 27.90
N ASP A 269 -16.71 13.51 28.62
CA ASP A 269 -17.28 13.82 29.93
C ASP A 269 -18.81 13.85 29.89
N ARG A 270 -19.45 13.15 30.83
CA ARG A 270 -20.91 13.08 30.94
C ARG A 270 -21.55 14.44 31.14
N ASP A 271 -20.86 15.36 31.80
CA ASP A 271 -21.37 16.72 32.01
C ASP A 271 -21.53 17.47 30.67
N LEU A 272 -20.62 17.23 29.72
CA LEU A 272 -20.70 17.81 28.37
C LEU A 272 -21.77 17.12 27.52
N LEU A 273 -22.02 15.82 27.73
CA LEU A 273 -23.12 15.08 27.09
C LEU A 273 -24.52 15.46 27.63
N ASN A 274 -24.57 16.28 28.68
CA ASN A 274 -25.78 16.87 29.24
C ASN A 274 -25.88 18.39 28.93
N ASP A 275 -25.05 18.90 28.02
CA ASP A 275 -25.12 20.30 27.55
C ASP A 275 -26.12 20.44 26.39
N ASP A 276 -27.07 21.34 26.58
CA ASP A 276 -28.18 21.60 25.66
C ASP A 276 -27.70 22.12 24.29
N ASP A 277 -26.65 22.95 24.21
CA ASP A 277 -26.19 23.50 22.93
C ASP A 277 -25.42 22.44 22.12
N ILE A 278 -24.67 21.57 22.80
CA ILE A 278 -23.99 20.44 22.13
C ILE A 278 -25.04 19.50 21.54
N ALA A 279 -26.11 19.22 22.28
CA ALA A 279 -27.23 18.40 21.82
C ALA A 279 -27.89 18.97 20.56
N LEU A 280 -28.07 20.30 20.51
CA LEU A 280 -28.63 20.99 19.35
C LEU A 280 -27.75 20.89 18.10
N GLU A 281 -26.46 21.15 18.24
CA GLU A 281 -25.52 21.06 17.11
C GLU A 281 -25.36 19.61 16.64
N MET A 282 -25.36 18.62 17.54
CA MET A 282 -25.35 17.21 17.16
C MET A 282 -26.60 16.82 16.36
N LEU A 283 -27.80 17.25 16.78
CA LEU A 283 -29.03 16.99 16.01
C LEU A 283 -28.99 17.60 14.60
N GLN A 284 -28.30 18.72 14.43
CA GLN A 284 -28.18 19.42 13.14
C GLN A 284 -27.13 18.80 12.23
N CYS A 285 -25.98 18.36 12.78
CA CYS A 285 -24.84 17.95 11.98
C CYS A 285 -24.61 16.43 11.93
N ASN A 286 -24.99 15.69 12.97
CA ASN A 286 -24.78 14.24 13.07
C ASN A 286 -25.77 13.59 14.05
N SER A 287 -26.96 13.25 13.56
CA SER A 287 -28.05 12.68 14.36
C SER A 287 -27.75 11.30 14.95
N TYR A 288 -26.75 10.57 14.41
CA TYR A 288 -26.39 9.24 14.89
C TYR A 288 -25.85 9.27 16.33
N ASP A 289 -25.03 10.26 16.65
CA ASP A 289 -24.37 10.33 17.95
C ASP A 289 -25.22 10.97 19.04
N PHE A 290 -26.34 11.58 18.67
CA PHE A 290 -27.33 12.01 19.66
C PHE A 290 -27.78 10.86 20.57
N ARG A 291 -27.65 9.59 20.13
CA ARG A 291 -27.92 8.40 20.95
C ARG A 291 -27.03 8.32 22.21
N ASN A 292 -25.85 8.93 22.18
CA ASN A 292 -24.87 8.92 23.28
C ASN A 292 -25.15 10.02 24.32
N MET A 293 -26.04 10.98 24.03
CA MET A 293 -26.41 12.05 24.97
C MET A 293 -27.12 11.51 26.22
N ASP A 294 -27.13 12.33 27.28
CA ASP A 294 -27.81 11.98 28.52
C ASP A 294 -29.30 11.67 28.26
N LYS A 295 -29.85 10.73 29.03
CA LYS A 295 -31.25 10.31 28.91
C LYS A 295 -32.20 11.51 29.01
N ARG A 296 -31.93 12.46 29.90
CA ARG A 296 -32.75 13.67 30.08
C ARG A 296 -32.88 14.45 28.76
N ILE A 297 -31.78 14.64 28.04
CA ILE A 297 -31.77 15.33 26.74
C ILE A 297 -32.48 14.48 25.69
N ARG A 298 -32.16 13.18 25.61
CA ARG A 298 -32.75 12.28 24.62
C ARG A 298 -34.27 12.14 24.72
N TYR A 299 -34.83 12.24 25.92
CA TYR A 299 -36.27 12.19 26.15
C TYR A 299 -36.96 13.56 26.25
N ASN A 300 -36.21 14.66 26.10
CA ASN A 300 -36.79 15.99 26.09
C ASN A 300 -37.41 16.29 24.72
N ARG A 301 -38.75 16.28 24.68
CA ARG A 301 -39.54 16.51 23.46
C ARG A 301 -39.20 17.82 22.75
N ASN A 302 -38.78 18.86 23.47
CA ASN A 302 -38.54 20.18 22.89
C ASN A 302 -37.43 20.17 21.83
N TYR A 303 -36.42 19.31 21.96
CA TYR A 303 -35.33 19.22 20.97
C TYR A 303 -35.80 18.74 19.59
N TYR A 304 -36.79 17.86 19.54
CA TYR A 304 -37.35 17.31 18.31
C TYR A 304 -38.34 18.25 17.61
N LEU A 305 -38.76 19.31 18.30
CA LEU A 305 -39.69 20.31 17.79
C LEU A 305 -38.98 21.55 17.26
N LEU A 306 -37.64 21.61 17.37
CA LEU A 306 -36.88 22.74 16.87
C LEU A 306 -36.77 22.69 15.35
N PRO A 307 -37.00 23.83 14.66
CA PRO A 307 -36.85 23.89 13.22
C PRO A 307 -35.38 23.65 12.85
N SER A 308 -35.13 22.68 11.96
CA SER A 308 -33.81 22.52 11.34
C SER A 308 -33.46 23.80 10.58
N ARG A 309 -32.19 24.23 10.65
CA ARG A 309 -31.72 25.43 9.93
C ARG A 309 -31.94 25.34 8.40
N ASP A 310 -32.13 24.12 7.87
CA ASP A 310 -32.42 23.85 6.45
C ASP A 310 -33.84 23.25 6.17
N ASN A 311 -34.81 23.41 7.10
CA ASN A 311 -36.28 23.17 6.93
C ASN A 311 -36.78 21.68 7.01
N PRO A 312 -38.11 21.41 7.14
CA PRO A 312 -38.89 21.24 8.38
C PRO A 312 -39.33 19.79 8.73
N ILE A 313 -39.42 19.49 10.05
CA ILE A 313 -40.07 18.41 10.87
C ILE A 313 -40.91 17.28 10.20
N PRO A 314 -41.26 16.15 10.88
CA PRO A 314 -40.61 15.28 11.88
C PRO A 314 -40.57 13.78 11.44
N PHE A 315 -39.71 12.95 12.04
CA PHE A 315 -40.06 11.53 12.25
C PHE A 315 -40.26 11.29 13.75
N ILE A 316 -41.42 11.72 14.26
CA ILE A 316 -41.98 11.20 15.49
C ILE A 316 -42.76 9.96 15.07
N THR A 317 -42.21 8.77 15.27
CA THR A 317 -43.07 7.63 15.61
C THR A 317 -43.34 7.70 17.12
N PRO A 318 -44.60 7.71 17.56
CA PRO A 318 -44.92 7.73 18.99
C PRO A 318 -44.40 6.45 19.63
N LEU A 319 -43.71 6.57 20.77
CA LEU A 319 -43.45 5.43 21.65
C LEU A 319 -44.79 4.96 22.23
N PRO A 320 -45.10 3.66 22.21
CA PRO A 320 -46.33 3.14 22.80
C PRO A 320 -46.30 3.28 24.33
N ASN A 321 -47.49 3.57 24.88
CA ASN A 321 -47.76 3.76 26.31
C ASN A 321 -47.29 2.61 27.21
#